data_AF-A0A9E3W6W9-F1
#
_entry.id   AF-A0A9E3W6W9-F1
#
_cell.length_a   1.000
_cell.length_b   1.000
_cell.length_c   1.000
_cell.angle_alpha   90.00
_cell.angle_beta   90.00
_cell.angle_gamma   90.00
#
_symmetry.space_group_name_H-M   'P 1'
#
loop_
_entity.id
_entity.type
_entity.pdbx_description
1 polymer ?
#
loop_
_entity_poly.entity_id
_entity_poly.type
_entity_poly.pdbx_seq_one_letter_code
_entity_poly.pdbx_strand_id
1 'polypeptide(L)'
;MPYHIRKAAVIGSGTMGGGIAALLAGVGIETILLDIPAPETTPDSPFAQRNAIALNGLKQMQAARPAQLFHADDLNLITVGNIEDDLPRVREVDWVIEVVVEKLDVKQNLMAKLAHLLGPTTILSTNTSGLPIAQIAEPLAEDQKRRFLGTHFFNPPRYLHLLELIPHKDTDPAVLHFMAEFATSRLGKGVVRCKDTPNFIGNRFMSMLGMQAMNYALDHGLTVEEVDALTGPLIGRPKTATFNLNDLVGFDVAVYVARNLYDAIPDDPAREVLHHPKAIELSQKLLDKNWLGRKTGQGFYHLRRKDDGSRELWALNLETLDYEPPTAPRFESVGQYRKVEPLGERIRLLMHADDRAAQFLWHHHAFYLAYASRRVPEITESIVNIDRAQTWGFSHEMGPFEIWDAIGVEETIPQFEAAGYPVAEWVKEMVAGGNPTFYRREENGLVSGYYSPAVKRYVALEKDPRVLTVEDLRARGKEIARNGSASIFDLGDGVALWEFHSKQNTIDDDLIQIGHQAVEMLHHDQFDALVVGNDGERFSIGFNLFLAMMAIQSGQLDQLEAKLDTLQNLANALR
;
A
#
# COMPACT_ATOMS: atom_id res chain seq x y z
N MET A 1 3.34 29.25 -9.22
CA MET A 1 2.21 28.34 -9.49
C MET A 1 0.95 28.92 -8.85
N PRO A 2 -0.25 28.81 -9.44
CA PRO A 2 -1.47 29.40 -8.89
C PRO A 2 -1.97 28.71 -7.60
N TYR A 3 -1.49 27.50 -7.31
CA TYR A 3 -1.88 26.73 -6.13
C TYR A 3 -0.71 26.59 -5.15
N HIS A 4 -1.04 26.61 -3.87
CA HIS A 4 -0.17 26.29 -2.75
C HIS A 4 -1.05 25.70 -1.65
N ILE A 5 -0.51 24.84 -0.80
CA ILE A 5 -1.21 24.30 0.37
C ILE A 5 -0.35 24.63 1.58
N ARG A 6 -0.87 25.46 2.47
CA ARG A 6 -0.31 25.80 3.78
C ARG A 6 -1.28 25.46 4.90
N LYS A 7 -2.59 25.55 4.61
CA LYS A 7 -3.67 25.21 5.54
C LYS A 7 -4.66 24.26 4.88
N ALA A 8 -5.09 23.24 5.61
CA ALA A 8 -6.05 22.25 5.15
C ALA A 8 -7.20 22.07 6.15
N ALA A 9 -8.34 21.60 5.66
CA ALA A 9 -9.45 21.12 6.49
C ALA A 9 -9.73 19.64 6.17
N VAL A 10 -9.73 18.81 7.20
CA VAL A 10 -10.13 17.39 7.11
C VAL A 10 -11.48 17.26 7.80
N ILE A 11 -12.48 16.77 7.06
CA ILE A 11 -13.86 16.66 7.53
C ILE A 11 -14.20 15.18 7.74
N GLY A 12 -14.36 14.80 8.99
CA GLY A 12 -14.42 13.42 9.47
C GLY A 12 -13.18 13.12 10.32
N SER A 13 -13.37 12.70 11.57
CA SER A 13 -12.30 12.48 12.55
C SER A 13 -12.01 11.02 12.87
N GLY A 14 -12.59 10.08 12.10
CA GLY A 14 -12.32 8.65 12.24
C GLY A 14 -10.86 8.29 11.91
N THR A 15 -10.55 6.98 11.84
CA THR A 15 -9.19 6.48 11.65
C THR A 15 -8.45 7.13 10.47
N MET A 16 -9.11 7.23 9.30
CA MET A 16 -8.52 7.87 8.12
C MET A 16 -8.38 9.38 8.29
N GLY A 17 -9.41 10.07 8.78
CA GLY A 17 -9.38 11.53 8.94
C GLY A 17 -8.32 12.00 9.93
N GLY A 18 -8.24 11.36 11.10
CA GLY A 18 -7.17 11.61 12.06
C GLY A 18 -5.78 11.31 11.48
N GLY A 19 -5.63 10.20 10.75
CA GLY A 19 -4.36 9.83 10.09
C GLY A 19 -3.92 10.82 9.00
N ILE A 20 -4.86 11.30 8.18
CA ILE A 20 -4.60 12.32 7.15
C ILE A 20 -4.23 13.65 7.82
N ALA A 21 -4.94 14.06 8.88
CA ALA A 21 -4.59 15.27 9.63
C ALA A 21 -3.19 15.19 10.25
N ALA A 22 -2.81 14.02 10.79
CA ALA A 22 -1.47 13.77 11.31
C ALA A 22 -0.39 13.81 10.22
N LEU A 23 -0.66 13.24 9.04
CA LEU A 23 0.24 13.30 7.89
C LEU A 23 0.49 14.75 7.45
N LEU A 24 -0.57 15.54 7.34
CA LEU A 24 -0.47 16.95 6.92
C LEU A 24 0.30 17.79 7.95
N ALA A 25 -0.04 17.64 9.23
CA ALA A 25 0.68 18.32 10.30
C ALA A 25 2.17 17.94 10.33
N GLY A 26 2.50 16.66 10.14
CA GLY A 26 3.89 16.16 10.11
C GLY A 26 4.76 16.70 8.99
N VAL A 27 4.16 17.32 7.96
CA VAL A 27 4.87 18.01 6.87
C VAL A 27 4.70 19.54 6.93
N GLY A 28 4.23 20.05 8.08
CA GLY A 28 4.13 21.48 8.38
C GLY A 28 2.86 22.16 7.85
N ILE A 29 1.80 21.41 7.54
CA ILE A 29 0.52 21.98 7.08
C ILE A 29 -0.43 22.14 8.27
N GLU A 30 -0.85 23.38 8.53
CA GLU A 30 -1.87 23.69 9.53
C GLU A 30 -3.18 23.00 9.15
N THR A 31 -3.74 22.19 10.04
CA THR A 31 -4.89 21.35 9.74
C THR A 31 -6.04 21.60 10.70
N ILE A 32 -7.21 21.90 10.15
CA ILE A 32 -8.47 21.93 10.90
C ILE A 32 -9.11 20.55 10.78
N LEU A 33 -9.30 19.86 11.90
CA LEU A 33 -10.00 18.58 11.96
C LEU A 33 -11.43 18.80 12.46
N LEU A 34 -12.40 18.60 11.58
CA LEU A 34 -13.83 18.81 11.88
C LEU A 34 -14.58 17.49 11.89
N ASP A 35 -15.58 17.38 12.76
CA ASP A 35 -16.59 16.31 12.71
C ASP A 35 -17.98 16.86 13.03
N ILE A 36 -19.01 16.02 13.02
CA ILE A 36 -20.31 16.40 13.58
C ILE A 36 -20.17 16.73 15.07
N PRO A 37 -20.97 17.67 15.60
CA PRO A 37 -21.04 17.87 17.04
C PRO A 37 -21.52 16.58 17.72
N ALA A 38 -21.11 16.39 18.97
CA ALA A 38 -21.58 15.25 19.75
C ALA A 38 -23.12 15.28 19.86
N PRO A 39 -23.80 14.11 19.80
CA PRO A 39 -25.24 14.03 19.98
C PRO A 39 -25.70 14.71 21.28
N GLU A 40 -26.91 15.27 21.26
CA GLU A 40 -27.53 15.90 22.44
C GLU A 40 -26.78 17.13 22.99
N THR A 41 -25.93 17.76 22.18
CA THR A 41 -25.29 19.04 22.52
C THR A 41 -25.98 20.22 21.84
N THR A 42 -25.90 21.39 22.48
CA THR A 42 -26.40 22.67 21.99
C THR A 42 -25.23 23.60 21.64
N PRO A 43 -25.45 24.71 20.91
CA PRO A 43 -24.40 25.70 20.64
C PRO A 43 -23.72 26.26 21.89
N ASP A 44 -24.42 26.30 23.04
CA ASP A 44 -23.88 26.77 24.32
C ASP A 44 -23.17 25.67 25.14
N SER A 45 -23.16 24.43 24.64
CA SER A 45 -22.48 23.33 25.33
C SER A 45 -20.96 23.56 25.39
N PRO A 46 -20.28 23.11 26.47
CA PRO A 46 -18.83 23.28 26.59
C PRO A 46 -18.08 22.70 25.39
N PHE A 47 -17.03 23.39 24.93
CA PHE A 47 -16.22 23.00 23.77
C PHE A 47 -15.82 21.51 23.77
N ALA A 48 -15.36 21.00 24.91
CA ALA A 48 -14.92 19.61 25.03
C ALA A 48 -16.06 18.59 24.86
N GLN A 49 -17.29 18.95 25.25
CA GLN A 49 -18.47 18.11 25.07
C GLN A 49 -18.98 18.21 23.64
N ARG A 50 -19.11 19.43 23.11
CA ARG A 50 -19.61 19.66 21.74
C ARG A 50 -18.71 19.04 20.68
N ASN A 51 -17.40 19.08 20.87
CA ASN A 51 -16.41 18.51 19.95
C ASN A 51 -15.90 17.12 20.38
N ALA A 52 -16.63 16.40 21.24
CA ALA A 52 -16.15 15.13 21.80
C ALA A 52 -15.83 14.07 20.74
N ILE A 53 -16.57 14.02 19.62
CA ILE A 53 -16.31 13.09 18.51
C ILE A 53 -14.93 13.38 17.91
N ALA A 54 -14.70 14.62 17.49
CA ALA A 54 -13.43 15.03 16.89
C ALA A 54 -12.24 14.90 17.85
N LEU A 55 -12.43 15.23 19.13
CA LEU A 55 -11.42 15.04 20.17
C LEU A 55 -11.10 13.57 20.41
N ASN A 56 -12.08 12.68 20.36
CA ASN A 56 -11.86 11.24 20.48
C ASN A 56 -11.12 10.68 19.27
N GLY A 57 -11.45 11.14 18.06
CA GLY A 57 -10.71 10.82 16.84
C GLY A 57 -9.23 11.18 16.94
N LEU A 58 -8.93 12.40 17.40
CA LEU A 58 -7.56 12.85 17.66
C LEU A 58 -6.84 11.95 18.69
N LYS A 59 -7.50 11.61 19.80
CA LYS A 59 -6.94 10.70 20.82
C LYS A 59 -6.66 9.30 20.27
N GLN A 60 -7.56 8.75 19.45
CA GLN A 60 -7.37 7.44 18.83
C GLN A 60 -6.17 7.46 17.87
N MET A 61 -6.02 8.53 17.08
CA MET A 61 -4.85 8.73 16.23
C MET A 61 -3.55 8.78 17.04
N GLN A 62 -3.52 9.51 18.17
CA GLN A 62 -2.36 9.57 19.07
C GLN A 62 -2.01 8.21 19.67
N ALA A 63 -3.02 7.40 20.00
CA ALA A 63 -2.86 6.07 20.55
C ALA A 63 -2.54 5.00 19.48
N ALA A 64 -2.70 5.31 18.19
CA ALA A 64 -2.55 4.36 17.11
C ALA A 64 -1.14 3.74 17.06
N ARG A 65 -1.08 2.46 16.69
CA ARG A 65 0.16 1.72 16.47
C ARG A 65 0.10 1.04 15.10
N PRO A 66 1.07 1.29 14.20
CA PRO A 66 2.22 2.18 14.37
C PRO A 66 1.82 3.67 14.45
N ALA A 67 2.70 4.50 15.01
CA ALA A 67 2.41 5.90 15.33
C ALA A 67 2.12 6.73 14.06
N GLN A 68 1.05 7.52 14.05
CA GLN A 68 0.68 8.32 12.87
C GLN A 68 1.38 9.69 12.80
N LEU A 69 1.78 10.26 13.93
CA LEU A 69 2.50 11.54 13.99
C LEU A 69 4.00 11.36 13.72
N PHE A 70 4.63 12.33 13.04
CA PHE A 70 6.07 12.32 12.79
C PHE A 70 6.80 12.70 14.07
N HIS A 71 6.35 13.78 14.72
CA HIS A 71 6.77 14.23 16.04
C HIS A 71 5.54 14.54 16.91
N ALA A 72 5.69 14.48 18.24
CA ALA A 72 4.59 14.81 19.14
C ALA A 72 4.11 16.26 18.97
N ASP A 73 5.01 17.18 18.64
CA ASP A 73 4.73 18.61 18.46
C ASP A 73 3.88 18.91 17.22
N ASP A 74 3.76 17.98 16.27
CA ASP A 74 2.89 18.14 15.09
C ASP A 74 1.43 18.37 15.49
N LEU A 75 1.03 17.91 16.69
CA LEU A 75 -0.28 18.18 17.27
C LEU A 75 -0.59 19.68 17.40
N ASN A 76 0.43 20.53 17.55
CA ASN A 76 0.25 21.98 17.64
C ASN A 76 -0.27 22.59 16.33
N LEU A 77 -0.15 21.85 15.22
CA LEU A 77 -0.68 22.24 13.91
C LEU A 77 -2.09 21.71 13.67
N ILE A 78 -2.67 20.92 14.59
CA ILE A 78 -4.02 20.36 14.45
C ILE A 78 -5.00 21.11 15.36
N THR A 79 -5.94 21.84 14.76
CA THR A 79 -7.05 22.46 15.49
C THR A 79 -8.33 21.65 15.31
N VAL A 80 -8.95 21.24 16.42
CA VAL A 80 -10.21 20.49 16.42
C VAL A 80 -11.42 21.43 16.45
N GLY A 81 -12.50 21.06 15.75
CA GLY A 81 -13.79 21.75 15.78
C GLY A 81 -14.93 20.88 15.28
N ASN A 82 -16.07 21.48 14.96
CA ASN A 82 -17.23 20.77 14.38
C ASN A 82 -17.84 21.47 13.17
N ILE A 83 -18.57 20.71 12.35
CA ILE A 83 -19.14 21.21 11.10
C ILE A 83 -20.35 22.15 11.26
N GLU A 84 -20.89 22.32 12.47
CA GLU A 84 -21.94 23.32 12.72
C GLU A 84 -21.35 24.68 13.06
N ASP A 85 -20.35 24.72 13.93
CA ASP A 85 -19.77 25.96 14.45
C ASP A 85 -18.58 26.46 13.62
N ASP A 86 -17.73 25.53 13.16
CA ASP A 86 -16.40 25.83 12.61
C ASP A 86 -16.32 25.68 11.08
N LEU A 87 -17.34 25.12 10.42
CA LEU A 87 -17.33 24.95 8.96
C LEU A 87 -17.04 26.26 8.20
N PRO A 88 -17.51 27.46 8.63
CA PRO A 88 -17.13 28.73 8.00
C PRO A 88 -15.62 28.98 7.87
N ARG A 89 -14.79 28.38 8.74
CA ARG A 89 -13.31 28.50 8.72
C ARG A 89 -12.68 27.83 7.50
N VAL A 90 -13.42 27.00 6.78
CA VAL A 90 -13.01 26.44 5.48
C VAL A 90 -12.69 27.54 4.45
N ARG A 91 -13.22 28.75 4.61
CA ARG A 91 -12.87 29.90 3.75
C ARG A 91 -11.38 30.28 3.80
N GLU A 92 -10.68 29.88 4.86
CA GLU A 92 -9.28 30.22 5.09
C GLU A 92 -8.31 29.13 4.63
N VAL A 93 -8.80 27.99 4.14
CA VAL A 93 -7.95 26.84 3.81
C VAL A 93 -7.73 26.72 2.31
N ASP A 94 -6.58 26.17 1.95
CA ASP A 94 -6.19 25.92 0.57
C ASP A 94 -6.73 24.58 0.05
N TRP A 95 -6.91 23.62 0.96
CA TRP A 95 -7.33 22.27 0.62
C TRP A 95 -8.36 21.73 1.62
N VAL A 96 -9.48 21.22 1.12
CA VAL A 96 -10.51 20.53 1.89
C VAL A 96 -10.55 19.06 1.50
N ILE A 97 -10.55 18.18 2.50
CA ILE A 97 -10.58 16.73 2.35
C ILE A 97 -11.80 16.18 3.08
N GLU A 98 -12.75 15.66 2.33
CA GLU A 98 -13.91 14.96 2.86
C GLU A 98 -13.54 13.49 3.17
N VAL A 99 -13.76 13.07 4.41
CA VAL A 99 -13.46 11.73 4.94
C VAL A 99 -14.59 11.26 5.89
N VAL A 100 -15.84 11.57 5.54
CA VAL A 100 -17.03 11.16 6.30
C VAL A 100 -17.53 9.78 5.86
N VAL A 101 -18.59 9.30 6.51
CA VAL A 101 -19.20 7.99 6.24
C VAL A 101 -19.47 7.76 4.75
N GLU A 102 -19.29 6.51 4.31
CA GLU A 102 -19.39 6.11 2.91
C GLU A 102 -20.86 6.00 2.44
N LYS A 103 -21.56 7.12 2.45
CA LYS A 103 -22.96 7.26 1.99
C LYS A 103 -23.07 8.47 1.06
N LEU A 104 -23.61 8.24 -0.14
CA LEU A 104 -23.68 9.27 -1.19
C LEU A 104 -24.47 10.50 -0.75
N ASP A 105 -25.63 10.31 -0.14
CA ASP A 105 -26.49 11.39 0.35
C ASP A 105 -25.78 12.26 1.40
N VAL A 106 -25.04 11.65 2.34
CA VAL A 106 -24.27 12.37 3.34
C VAL A 106 -23.16 13.20 2.69
N LYS A 107 -22.42 12.61 1.74
CA LYS A 107 -21.34 13.30 1.03
C LYS A 107 -21.89 14.45 0.18
N GLN A 108 -22.95 14.24 -0.59
CA GLN A 108 -23.59 15.29 -1.40
C GLN A 108 -24.10 16.44 -0.53
N ASN A 109 -24.74 16.15 0.61
CA ASN A 109 -25.18 17.18 1.56
C ASN A 109 -24.00 18.00 2.10
N LEU A 110 -22.86 17.37 2.39
CA LEU A 110 -21.65 18.07 2.80
C LEU A 110 -21.06 18.91 1.64
N MET A 111 -21.00 18.38 0.42
CA MET A 111 -20.53 19.11 -0.75
C MET A 111 -21.36 20.38 -1.01
N ALA A 112 -22.68 20.29 -0.86
CA ALA A 112 -23.57 21.45 -1.00
C ALA A 112 -23.27 22.53 0.06
N LYS A 113 -23.00 22.14 1.31
CA LYS A 113 -22.59 23.09 2.36
C LYS A 113 -21.23 23.72 2.07
N LEU A 114 -20.27 22.92 1.62
CA LEU A 114 -18.91 23.38 1.29
C LEU A 114 -18.90 24.32 0.10
N ALA A 115 -19.75 24.09 -0.91
CA ALA A 115 -19.83 24.91 -2.11
C ALA A 115 -20.03 26.41 -1.82
N HIS A 116 -20.65 26.78 -0.69
CA HIS A 116 -20.85 28.18 -0.31
C HIS A 116 -19.65 28.82 0.43
N LEU A 117 -18.60 28.04 0.69
CA LEU A 117 -17.48 28.39 1.56
C LEU A 117 -16.11 28.33 0.86
N LEU A 118 -16.02 27.65 -0.29
CA LEU A 118 -14.74 27.49 -0.99
C LEU A 118 -14.24 28.82 -1.57
N GLY A 119 -12.96 29.12 -1.35
CA GLY A 119 -12.26 30.20 -2.02
C GLY A 119 -12.06 29.92 -3.51
N PRO A 120 -11.67 30.94 -4.30
CA PRO A 120 -11.49 30.81 -5.76
C PRO A 120 -10.35 29.85 -6.15
N THR A 121 -9.41 29.59 -5.24
CA THR A 121 -8.27 28.70 -5.43
C THR A 121 -8.29 27.46 -4.54
N THR A 122 -9.30 27.32 -3.66
CA THR A 122 -9.40 26.17 -2.75
C THR A 122 -9.64 24.90 -3.55
N ILE A 123 -8.82 23.88 -3.31
CA ILE A 123 -8.99 22.53 -3.84
C ILE A 123 -9.92 21.78 -2.90
N LEU A 124 -10.92 21.09 -3.46
CA LEU A 124 -11.82 20.22 -2.72
C LEU A 124 -11.57 18.78 -3.14
N SER A 125 -11.55 17.87 -2.19
CA SER A 125 -11.36 16.45 -2.48
C SER A 125 -12.16 15.54 -1.57
N THR A 126 -12.31 14.29 -1.99
CA THR A 126 -12.93 13.23 -1.21
C THR A 126 -11.97 12.03 -1.10
N ASN A 127 -11.90 11.45 0.10
CA ASN A 127 -11.23 10.18 0.38
C ASN A 127 -12.23 9.00 0.31
N THR A 128 -13.29 9.10 -0.50
CA THR A 128 -14.19 7.97 -0.76
C THR A 128 -13.38 6.74 -1.22
N SER A 129 -13.83 5.55 -0.85
CA SER A 129 -13.14 4.28 -1.15
C SER A 129 -13.72 3.57 -2.37
N GLY A 130 -14.84 4.06 -2.92
CA GLY A 130 -15.40 3.48 -4.14
C GLY A 130 -16.66 4.15 -4.71
N LEU A 131 -17.20 5.21 -4.10
CA LEU A 131 -18.31 5.95 -4.70
C LEU A 131 -17.80 6.78 -5.91
N PRO A 132 -18.57 6.87 -7.00
CA PRO A 132 -18.18 7.67 -8.15
C PRO A 132 -17.99 9.15 -7.80
N ILE A 133 -16.84 9.71 -8.19
CA ILE A 133 -16.47 11.12 -8.01
C ILE A 133 -17.50 12.02 -8.69
N ALA A 134 -17.99 11.64 -9.87
CA ALA A 134 -19.05 12.35 -10.58
C ALA A 134 -20.33 12.51 -9.77
N GLN A 135 -20.75 11.47 -9.05
CA GLN A 135 -21.97 11.51 -8.23
C GLN A 135 -21.77 12.41 -6.99
N ILE A 136 -20.60 12.31 -6.34
CA ILE A 136 -20.29 13.17 -5.19
C ILE A 136 -20.23 14.66 -5.60
N ALA A 137 -19.74 14.93 -6.81
CA ALA A 137 -19.58 16.29 -7.34
C ALA A 137 -20.88 16.98 -7.79
N GLU A 138 -22.01 16.27 -7.86
CA GLU A 138 -23.28 16.81 -8.38
C GLU A 138 -23.70 18.16 -7.77
N PRO A 139 -23.58 18.39 -6.45
CA PRO A 139 -23.97 19.66 -5.83
C PRO A 139 -23.03 20.84 -6.13
N LEU A 140 -21.85 20.59 -6.72
CA LEU A 140 -20.83 21.61 -6.94
C LEU A 140 -21.10 22.42 -8.22
N ALA A 141 -20.73 23.69 -8.21
CA ALA A 141 -20.75 24.53 -9.41
C ALA A 141 -19.63 24.14 -10.40
N GLU A 142 -19.74 24.54 -11.66
CA GLU A 142 -18.77 24.21 -12.71
C GLU A 142 -17.35 24.66 -12.36
N ASP A 143 -17.17 25.85 -11.80
CA ASP A 143 -15.85 26.32 -11.37
C ASP A 143 -15.28 25.46 -10.23
N GLN A 144 -16.13 24.94 -9.35
CA GLN A 144 -15.73 24.12 -8.21
C GLN A 144 -15.38 22.69 -8.64
N LYS A 145 -16.14 22.13 -9.59
CA LYS A 145 -15.82 20.83 -10.21
C LYS A 145 -14.44 20.82 -10.86
N ARG A 146 -14.02 21.95 -11.43
CA ARG A 146 -12.64 22.11 -11.96
C ARG A 146 -11.56 21.98 -10.89
N ARG A 147 -11.88 22.22 -9.62
CA ARG A 147 -10.98 22.08 -8.46
C ARG A 147 -11.36 20.90 -7.56
N PHE A 148 -12.18 19.98 -8.05
CA PHE A 148 -12.65 18.81 -7.34
C PHE A 148 -11.99 17.53 -7.87
N LEU A 149 -11.57 16.62 -6.99
CA LEU A 149 -11.03 15.30 -7.35
C LEU A 149 -11.10 14.33 -6.17
N GLY A 150 -11.03 13.02 -6.44
CA GLY A 150 -10.73 12.02 -5.42
C GLY A 150 -9.26 12.04 -5.02
N THR A 151 -8.99 11.97 -3.72
CA THR A 151 -7.67 11.74 -3.11
C THR A 151 -7.79 10.56 -2.15
N HIS A 152 -7.72 9.35 -2.69
CA HIS A 152 -7.96 8.12 -1.94
C HIS A 152 -6.63 7.63 -1.33
N PHE A 153 -6.47 7.93 -0.04
CA PHE A 153 -5.40 7.44 0.82
C PHE A 153 -5.70 6.03 1.32
N PHE A 154 -4.64 5.25 1.54
CA PHE A 154 -4.73 3.90 2.08
C PHE A 154 -4.34 3.88 3.56
N ASN A 155 -4.99 3.03 4.35
CA ASN A 155 -4.79 2.96 5.79
C ASN A 155 -3.59 2.07 6.16
N PRO A 156 -2.59 2.54 6.93
CA PRO A 156 -2.50 3.87 7.54
C PRO A 156 -1.90 4.96 6.63
N PRO A 157 -2.50 6.17 6.56
CA PRO A 157 -2.11 7.21 5.59
C PRO A 157 -0.66 7.63 5.66
N ARG A 158 0.01 7.55 6.82
CA ARG A 158 1.44 7.85 6.90
C ARG A 158 2.30 6.79 6.20
N TYR A 159 1.98 5.51 6.37
CA TYR A 159 2.87 4.41 6.03
C TYR A 159 2.65 3.84 4.64
N LEU A 160 1.39 3.76 4.19
CA LEU A 160 1.13 3.27 2.84
C LEU A 160 1.49 4.33 1.82
N HIS A 161 2.33 3.97 0.86
CA HIS A 161 2.92 4.91 -0.08
C HIS A 161 1.88 5.38 -1.12
N LEU A 162 0.90 4.55 -1.46
CA LEU A 162 -0.08 4.84 -2.50
C LEU A 162 -1.01 6.02 -2.15
N LEU A 163 -1.18 6.91 -3.12
CA LEU A 163 -2.31 7.82 -3.25
C LEU A 163 -2.95 7.65 -4.63
N GLU A 164 -4.23 7.30 -4.65
CA GLU A 164 -5.01 7.30 -5.88
C GLU A 164 -5.60 8.70 -6.10
N LEU A 165 -5.29 9.30 -7.26
CA LEU A 165 -5.92 10.52 -7.72
C LEU A 165 -6.98 10.19 -8.78
N ILE A 166 -8.21 10.62 -8.52
CA ILE A 166 -9.37 10.30 -9.36
C ILE A 166 -10.01 11.62 -9.83
N PRO A 167 -9.64 12.14 -11.01
CA PRO A 167 -10.21 13.38 -11.49
C PRO A 167 -11.69 13.21 -11.82
N HIS A 168 -12.49 14.20 -11.47
CA HIS A 168 -13.76 14.43 -12.13
C HIS A 168 -13.50 14.74 -13.62
N LYS A 169 -14.47 14.47 -14.51
CA LYS A 169 -14.34 14.76 -15.94
C LYS A 169 -13.96 16.22 -16.25
N ASP A 170 -14.35 17.14 -15.37
CA ASP A 170 -14.12 18.58 -15.51
C ASP A 170 -12.93 19.06 -14.65
N THR A 171 -12.25 18.19 -13.89
CA THR A 171 -11.07 18.59 -13.10
C THR A 171 -10.02 19.23 -14.01
N ASP A 172 -9.53 20.41 -13.63
CA ASP A 172 -8.49 21.10 -14.36
C ASP A 172 -7.20 20.26 -14.35
N PRO A 173 -6.60 19.95 -15.52
CA PRO A 173 -5.33 19.24 -15.59
C PRO A 173 -4.21 19.89 -14.75
N ALA A 174 -4.22 21.21 -14.59
CA ALA A 174 -3.26 21.92 -13.73
C ALA A 174 -3.46 21.62 -12.24
N VAL A 175 -4.71 21.45 -11.79
CA VAL A 175 -5.02 21.00 -10.41
C VAL A 175 -4.56 19.56 -10.22
N LEU A 176 -4.86 18.67 -11.16
CA LEU A 176 -4.43 17.28 -11.09
C LEU A 176 -2.89 17.15 -11.05
N HIS A 177 -2.18 17.90 -11.90
CA HIS A 177 -0.73 17.94 -11.89
C HIS A 177 -0.17 18.51 -10.58
N PHE A 178 -0.72 19.62 -10.09
CA PHE A 178 -0.32 20.21 -8.81
C PHE A 178 -0.50 19.23 -7.65
N MET A 179 -1.65 18.54 -7.57
CA MET A 179 -1.92 17.58 -6.51
C MET A 179 -0.98 16.37 -6.58
N ALA A 180 -0.65 15.91 -7.79
CA ALA A 180 0.31 14.81 -7.97
C ALA A 180 1.73 15.20 -7.50
N GLU A 181 2.19 16.39 -7.88
CA GLU A 181 3.50 16.91 -7.45
C GLU A 181 3.52 17.18 -5.94
N PHE A 182 2.49 17.83 -5.40
CA PHE A 182 2.39 18.08 -3.97
C PHE A 182 2.40 16.77 -3.16
N ALA A 183 1.62 15.77 -3.57
CA ALA A 183 1.60 14.48 -2.91
C ALA A 183 2.95 13.76 -2.98
N THR A 184 3.63 13.81 -4.12
CA THR A 184 4.94 13.17 -4.29
C THR A 184 6.02 13.88 -3.48
N SER A 185 6.15 15.20 -3.63
CA SER A 185 7.29 15.97 -3.11
C SER A 185 7.11 16.46 -1.68
N ARG A 186 5.87 16.59 -1.18
CA ARG A 186 5.58 17.10 0.17
C ARG A 186 5.00 16.03 1.09
N LEU A 187 4.12 15.16 0.58
CA LEU A 187 3.52 14.08 1.40
C LEU A 187 4.29 12.76 1.36
N GLY A 188 5.28 12.62 0.46
CA GLY A 188 6.04 11.38 0.29
C GLY A 188 5.19 10.23 -0.27
N LYS A 189 4.17 10.53 -1.08
CA LYS A 189 3.26 9.55 -1.67
C LYS A 189 3.64 9.17 -3.09
N GLY A 190 3.44 7.90 -3.42
CA GLY A 190 3.43 7.40 -4.78
C GLY A 190 2.05 7.61 -5.37
N VAL A 191 1.96 8.42 -6.42
CA VAL A 191 0.69 8.79 -7.03
C VAL A 191 0.38 7.89 -8.21
N VAL A 192 -0.83 7.32 -8.24
CA VAL A 192 -1.41 6.69 -9.44
C VAL A 192 -2.66 7.43 -9.87
N ARG A 193 -2.85 7.55 -11.19
CA ARG A 193 -4.05 8.17 -11.77
C ARG A 193 -5.09 7.10 -12.09
N CYS A 194 -6.25 7.22 -11.49
CA CYS A 194 -7.37 6.31 -11.70
C CYS A 194 -8.48 7.01 -12.49
N LYS A 195 -9.25 6.24 -13.24
CA LYS A 195 -10.53 6.70 -13.79
C LYS A 195 -11.59 6.64 -12.70
N ASP A 196 -12.65 7.42 -12.90
CA ASP A 196 -13.82 7.40 -12.02
C ASP A 196 -14.67 6.14 -12.28
N THR A 197 -14.16 5.00 -11.81
CA THR A 197 -14.79 3.69 -11.89
C THR A 197 -14.95 3.12 -10.48
N PRO A 198 -15.99 2.31 -10.21
CA PRO A 198 -16.24 1.74 -8.88
C PRO A 198 -15.00 1.04 -8.28
N ASN A 199 -14.67 1.39 -7.05
CA ASN A 199 -13.51 0.91 -6.28
C ASN A 199 -12.12 1.20 -6.92
N PHE A 200 -12.06 2.11 -7.89
CA PHE A 200 -10.82 2.61 -8.51
C PHE A 200 -9.87 1.49 -8.98
N ILE A 201 -8.61 1.48 -8.53
CA ILE A 201 -7.64 0.42 -8.86
C ILE A 201 -7.47 -0.53 -7.68
N GLY A 202 -6.94 -0.05 -6.56
CA GLY A 202 -6.53 -0.87 -5.44
C GLY A 202 -7.66 -1.72 -4.87
N ASN A 203 -8.75 -1.06 -4.47
CA ASN A 203 -9.91 -1.75 -3.88
C ASN A 203 -10.60 -2.67 -4.89
N ARG A 204 -10.59 -2.31 -6.18
CA ARG A 204 -11.10 -3.16 -7.26
C ARG A 204 -10.38 -4.51 -7.28
N PHE A 205 -9.05 -4.51 -7.27
CA PHE A 205 -8.27 -5.75 -7.23
C PHE A 205 -8.41 -6.50 -5.90
N MET A 206 -8.40 -5.79 -4.77
CA MET A 206 -8.58 -6.42 -3.45
C MET A 206 -9.87 -7.23 -3.39
N SER A 207 -11.01 -6.66 -3.81
CA SER A 207 -12.29 -7.37 -3.80
C SER A 207 -12.31 -8.55 -4.76
N MET A 208 -11.85 -8.36 -6.01
CA MET A 208 -11.95 -9.40 -7.03
C MET A 208 -11.01 -10.57 -6.75
N LEU A 209 -9.76 -10.32 -6.35
CA LEU A 209 -8.79 -11.37 -6.05
C LEU A 209 -9.09 -12.07 -4.73
N GLY A 210 -9.47 -11.31 -3.70
CA GLY A 210 -9.84 -11.90 -2.40
C GLY A 210 -11.02 -12.85 -2.53
N MET A 211 -12.04 -12.46 -3.30
CA MET A 211 -13.19 -13.32 -3.58
C MET A 211 -12.81 -14.52 -4.45
N GLN A 212 -11.97 -14.36 -5.48
CA GLN A 212 -11.55 -15.50 -6.29
C GLN A 212 -10.79 -16.55 -5.46
N ALA A 213 -9.87 -16.13 -4.59
CA ALA A 213 -9.11 -17.03 -3.73
C ALA A 213 -10.04 -17.77 -2.75
N MET A 214 -11.01 -17.07 -2.15
CA MET A 214 -12.01 -17.67 -1.26
C MET A 214 -12.92 -18.67 -2.00
N ASN A 215 -13.40 -18.32 -3.19
CA ASN A 215 -14.26 -19.19 -3.99
C ASN A 215 -13.51 -20.48 -4.36
N TYR A 216 -12.28 -20.35 -4.85
CA TYR A 216 -11.45 -21.49 -5.20
C TYR A 216 -11.24 -22.40 -3.98
N ALA A 217 -10.98 -21.81 -2.81
CA ALA A 217 -10.82 -22.55 -1.56
C ALA A 217 -12.08 -23.35 -1.19
N LEU A 218 -13.26 -22.73 -1.29
CA LEU A 218 -14.54 -23.38 -1.01
C LEU A 218 -14.91 -24.47 -2.02
N ASP A 219 -14.43 -24.36 -3.26
CA ASP A 219 -14.71 -25.36 -4.30
C ASP A 219 -13.79 -26.57 -4.26
N HIS A 220 -12.55 -26.36 -3.80
CA HIS A 220 -11.55 -27.42 -3.75
C HIS A 220 -11.28 -27.92 -2.33
N GLY A 221 -11.90 -27.33 -1.31
CA GLY A 221 -11.77 -27.70 0.10
C GLY A 221 -10.44 -27.28 0.73
N LEU A 222 -9.85 -26.14 0.30
CA LEU A 222 -8.63 -25.61 0.90
C LEU A 222 -8.95 -24.99 2.26
N THR A 223 -8.07 -25.19 3.24
CA THR A 223 -8.23 -24.56 4.55
C THR A 223 -7.80 -23.09 4.51
N VAL A 224 -8.24 -22.34 5.53
CA VAL A 224 -7.83 -20.95 5.76
C VAL A 224 -6.29 -20.82 5.82
N GLU A 225 -5.62 -21.73 6.54
CA GLU A 225 -4.16 -21.70 6.69
C GLU A 225 -3.43 -22.07 5.39
N GLU A 226 -3.97 -23.00 4.60
CA GLU A 226 -3.41 -23.35 3.29
C GLU A 226 -3.43 -22.14 2.35
N VAL A 227 -4.56 -21.45 2.23
CA VAL A 227 -4.68 -20.28 1.35
C VAL A 227 -3.77 -19.14 1.82
N ASP A 228 -3.70 -18.88 3.12
CA ASP A 228 -2.85 -17.80 3.63
C ASP A 228 -1.34 -18.13 3.49
N ALA A 229 -0.96 -19.40 3.60
CA ALA A 229 0.41 -19.84 3.33
C ALA A 229 0.79 -19.65 1.85
N LEU A 230 -0.16 -19.82 0.93
CA LEU A 230 0.06 -19.72 -0.51
C LEU A 230 -0.05 -18.28 -1.04
N THR A 231 -0.86 -17.43 -0.41
CA THR A 231 -1.13 -16.05 -0.88
C THR A 231 -0.34 -14.96 -0.13
N GLY A 232 0.53 -15.35 0.82
CA GLY A 232 1.38 -14.45 1.59
C GLY A 232 2.82 -14.33 1.05
N PRO A 233 3.85 -14.37 1.92
CA PRO A 233 5.25 -14.13 1.54
C PRO A 233 5.79 -15.08 0.47
N LEU A 234 5.21 -16.28 0.31
CA LEU A 234 5.60 -17.22 -0.74
C LEU A 234 5.61 -16.58 -2.13
N ILE A 235 4.63 -15.72 -2.40
CA ILE A 235 4.44 -15.00 -3.66
C ILE A 235 4.70 -13.50 -3.52
N GLY A 236 5.52 -13.10 -2.53
CA GLY A 236 5.95 -11.71 -2.35
C GLY A 236 4.84 -10.79 -1.86
N ARG A 237 3.97 -11.27 -0.96
CA ARG A 237 2.88 -10.48 -0.37
C ARG A 237 2.98 -10.43 1.17
N PRO A 238 2.33 -9.47 1.84
CA PRO A 238 2.36 -9.39 3.29
C PRO A 238 1.85 -10.65 3.99
N LYS A 239 2.31 -10.88 5.23
CA LYS A 239 1.89 -12.03 6.07
C LYS A 239 0.40 -12.05 6.43
N THR A 240 -0.31 -10.95 6.19
CA THR A 240 -1.77 -10.91 6.32
C THR A 240 -2.48 -11.73 5.23
N ALA A 241 -1.82 -12.00 4.10
CA ALA A 241 -2.32 -12.89 3.05
C ALA A 241 -3.79 -12.60 2.68
N THR A 242 -4.66 -13.61 2.59
CA THR A 242 -6.05 -13.46 2.13
C THR A 242 -7.04 -13.36 3.29
N PHE A 243 -7.12 -14.38 4.15
CA PHE A 243 -8.11 -14.46 5.22
C PHE A 243 -7.71 -13.63 6.44
N ASN A 244 -6.45 -13.67 6.86
CA ASN A 244 -5.97 -12.84 7.98
C ASN A 244 -6.03 -11.33 7.64
N LEU A 245 -5.98 -10.95 6.37
CA LEU A 245 -6.23 -9.58 5.92
C LEU A 245 -7.70 -9.19 6.12
N ASN A 246 -8.64 -10.06 5.74
CA ASN A 246 -10.07 -9.83 5.99
C ASN A 246 -10.36 -9.67 7.49
N ASP A 247 -9.71 -10.47 8.35
CA ASP A 247 -9.84 -10.33 9.80
C ASP A 247 -9.23 -9.03 10.35
N LEU A 248 -8.17 -8.53 9.71
CA LEU A 248 -7.56 -7.25 10.06
C LEU A 248 -8.44 -6.07 9.66
N VAL A 249 -8.97 -6.08 8.44
CA VAL A 249 -9.84 -5.02 7.90
C VAL A 249 -11.20 -5.01 8.62
N GLY A 250 -11.73 -6.19 8.91
CA GLY A 250 -13.10 -6.40 9.35
C GLY A 250 -13.90 -7.06 8.23
N PHE A 251 -14.36 -8.28 8.47
CA PHE A 251 -14.95 -9.09 7.40
C PHE A 251 -16.31 -8.54 6.91
N ASP A 252 -17.07 -7.87 7.78
CA ASP A 252 -18.29 -7.13 7.39
C ASP A 252 -18.01 -6.01 6.39
N VAL A 253 -16.90 -5.29 6.54
CA VAL A 253 -16.49 -4.24 5.60
C VAL A 253 -16.17 -4.87 4.25
N ALA A 254 -15.41 -5.98 4.24
CA ALA A 254 -15.08 -6.69 3.02
C ALA A 254 -16.34 -7.20 2.29
N VAL A 255 -17.29 -7.80 3.01
CA VAL A 255 -18.57 -8.28 2.44
C VAL A 255 -19.42 -7.12 1.91
N TYR A 256 -19.50 -6.01 2.65
CA TYR A 256 -20.22 -4.81 2.21
C TYR A 256 -19.66 -4.26 0.90
N VAL A 257 -18.33 -4.12 0.81
CA VAL A 257 -17.65 -3.63 -0.39
C VAL A 257 -17.87 -4.59 -1.56
N ALA A 258 -17.74 -5.90 -1.36
CA ALA A 258 -17.94 -6.89 -2.42
C ALA A 258 -19.38 -6.91 -2.96
N ARG A 259 -20.39 -6.84 -2.07
CA ARG A 259 -21.81 -6.79 -2.46
C ARG A 259 -22.14 -5.55 -3.28
N ASN A 260 -21.72 -4.38 -2.81
CA ASN A 260 -21.93 -3.13 -3.54
C ASN A 260 -21.21 -3.12 -4.89
N LEU A 261 -20.00 -3.69 -4.94
CA LEU A 261 -19.21 -3.72 -6.16
C LEU A 261 -19.94 -4.50 -7.26
N TYR A 262 -20.54 -5.66 -6.95
CA TYR A 262 -21.22 -6.50 -7.94
C TYR A 262 -22.26 -5.74 -8.77
N ASP A 263 -23.09 -4.91 -8.12
CA ASP A 263 -24.11 -4.10 -8.79
C ASP A 263 -23.52 -2.89 -9.51
N ALA A 264 -22.41 -2.35 -9.01
CA ALA A 264 -21.76 -1.16 -9.56
C ALA A 264 -21.02 -1.42 -10.89
N ILE A 265 -20.71 -2.68 -11.21
CA ILE A 265 -19.94 -3.08 -12.41
C ILE A 265 -20.69 -4.10 -13.26
N PRO A 266 -21.86 -3.72 -13.79
CA PRO A 266 -22.73 -4.65 -14.46
C PRO A 266 -22.11 -5.27 -15.72
N ASP A 267 -21.22 -4.51 -16.36
CA ASP A 267 -20.56 -4.85 -17.62
C ASP A 267 -19.19 -5.53 -17.44
N ASP A 268 -18.71 -5.73 -16.20
CA ASP A 268 -17.49 -6.51 -15.98
C ASP A 268 -17.83 -8.01 -16.03
N PRO A 269 -17.36 -8.76 -17.03
CA PRO A 269 -17.70 -10.17 -17.17
C PRO A 269 -17.09 -11.07 -16.08
N ALA A 270 -16.15 -10.57 -15.28
CA ALA A 270 -15.65 -11.29 -14.11
C ALA A 270 -16.48 -11.05 -12.83
N ARG A 271 -17.54 -10.21 -12.88
CA ARG A 271 -18.36 -9.85 -11.70
C ARG A 271 -18.91 -11.06 -10.93
N GLU A 272 -19.16 -12.18 -11.60
CA GLU A 272 -19.70 -13.40 -10.98
C GLU A 272 -18.81 -13.98 -9.87
N VAL A 273 -17.51 -13.66 -9.86
CA VAL A 273 -16.61 -13.97 -8.75
C VAL A 273 -17.10 -13.38 -7.42
N LEU A 274 -17.80 -12.24 -7.45
CA LEU A 274 -18.36 -11.60 -6.27
C LEU A 274 -19.69 -12.24 -5.80
N HIS A 275 -20.26 -13.14 -6.60
CA HIS A 275 -21.60 -13.71 -6.37
C HIS A 275 -21.59 -15.24 -6.28
N HIS A 276 -20.53 -15.80 -5.69
CA HIS A 276 -20.40 -17.24 -5.53
C HIS A 276 -21.29 -17.79 -4.39
N PRO A 277 -22.16 -18.81 -4.63
CA PRO A 277 -23.15 -19.26 -3.65
C PRO A 277 -22.58 -19.67 -2.29
N LYS A 278 -21.51 -20.48 -2.28
CA LYS A 278 -20.88 -20.93 -1.02
C LYS A 278 -20.27 -19.77 -0.24
N ALA A 279 -19.69 -18.80 -0.94
CA ALA A 279 -19.06 -17.65 -0.29
C ALA A 279 -20.11 -16.70 0.28
N ILE A 280 -21.25 -16.51 -0.41
CA ILE A 280 -22.40 -15.76 0.11
C ILE A 280 -22.95 -16.41 1.38
N GLU A 281 -23.14 -17.73 1.35
CA GLU A 281 -23.64 -18.49 2.51
C GLU A 281 -22.68 -18.38 3.71
N LEU A 282 -21.39 -18.63 3.49
CA LEU A 282 -20.36 -18.47 4.52
C LEU A 282 -20.36 -17.05 5.07
N SER A 283 -20.37 -16.06 4.19
CA SER A 283 -20.39 -14.64 4.57
C SER A 283 -21.56 -14.32 5.47
N GLN A 284 -22.76 -14.80 5.11
CA GLN A 284 -23.96 -14.57 5.92
C GLN A 284 -23.86 -15.23 7.30
N LYS A 285 -23.37 -16.48 7.38
CA LYS A 285 -23.18 -17.18 8.66
C LYS A 285 -22.19 -16.44 9.58
N LEU A 286 -21.09 -15.91 9.04
CA LEU A 286 -20.10 -15.16 9.84
C LEU A 286 -20.64 -13.81 10.31
N LEU A 287 -21.42 -13.12 9.48
CA LEU A 287 -22.13 -11.89 9.86
C LEU A 287 -23.13 -12.15 10.99
N ASP A 288 -23.99 -13.16 10.85
CA ASP A 288 -25.02 -13.50 11.83
C ASP A 288 -24.42 -13.88 13.20
N LYS A 289 -23.23 -14.50 13.19
CA LYS A 289 -22.48 -14.88 14.40
C LYS A 289 -21.60 -13.76 14.96
N ASN A 290 -21.53 -12.59 14.30
CA ASN A 290 -20.63 -11.49 14.64
C ASN A 290 -19.14 -11.91 14.68
N TRP A 291 -18.73 -12.78 13.75
CA TRP A 291 -17.34 -13.24 13.59
C TRP A 291 -16.66 -12.38 12.53
N LEU A 292 -16.33 -11.14 12.89
CA LEU A 292 -15.91 -10.09 11.98
C LEU A 292 -14.39 -9.86 11.99
N GLY A 293 -13.61 -10.74 12.60
CA GLY A 293 -12.16 -10.65 12.71
C GLY A 293 -11.68 -10.03 14.01
N ARG A 294 -10.55 -9.31 13.96
CA ARG A 294 -9.83 -8.81 15.15
C ARG A 294 -10.68 -7.88 16.01
N LYS A 295 -11.57 -7.10 15.40
CA LYS A 295 -12.45 -6.14 16.11
C LYS A 295 -13.50 -6.82 16.99
N THR A 296 -13.86 -8.07 16.70
CA THR A 296 -14.78 -8.91 17.48
C THR A 296 -14.07 -10.06 18.19
N GLY A 297 -12.74 -10.11 18.14
CA GLY A 297 -11.90 -11.16 18.75
C GLY A 297 -11.81 -12.47 17.96
N GLN A 298 -12.65 -12.68 16.95
CA GLN A 298 -12.66 -13.88 16.11
C GLN A 298 -13.31 -13.62 14.74
N GLY A 299 -12.84 -14.35 13.72
CA GLY A 299 -13.28 -14.29 12.31
C GLY A 299 -12.89 -15.56 11.56
N PHE A 300 -12.04 -15.46 10.53
CA PHE A 300 -11.39 -16.65 9.94
C PHE A 300 -10.36 -17.25 10.88
N TYR A 301 -9.81 -16.44 11.78
CA TYR A 301 -8.96 -16.89 12.87
C TYR A 301 -9.51 -16.50 14.24
N HIS A 302 -9.12 -17.26 15.25
CA HIS A 302 -9.41 -17.01 16.65
C HIS A 302 -8.16 -17.23 17.48
N LEU A 303 -7.72 -16.18 18.17
CA LEU A 303 -6.56 -16.24 19.04
C LEU A 303 -6.94 -16.92 20.37
N ARG A 304 -6.50 -18.16 20.57
CA ARG A 304 -6.68 -18.89 21.83
C ARG A 304 -5.45 -18.75 22.73
N ARG A 305 -5.67 -18.68 24.03
CA ARG A 305 -4.61 -18.69 25.03
C ARG A 305 -4.50 -20.09 25.64
N LYS A 306 -3.28 -20.62 25.68
CA LYS A 306 -2.97 -21.87 26.37
C LYS A 306 -2.82 -21.67 27.87
N ASP A 307 -2.85 -22.79 28.60
CA ASP A 307 -2.62 -22.84 30.05
C ASP A 307 -1.25 -22.29 30.46
N ASP A 308 -0.23 -22.43 29.60
CA ASP A 308 1.13 -21.89 29.80
C ASP A 308 1.24 -20.37 29.51
N GLY A 309 0.13 -19.73 29.14
CA GLY A 309 0.06 -18.31 28.80
C GLY A 309 0.45 -17.96 27.37
N SER A 310 0.95 -18.91 26.57
CA SER A 310 1.20 -18.73 25.14
C SER A 310 -0.10 -18.58 24.35
N ARG A 311 0.00 -18.05 23.12
CA ARG A 311 -1.15 -17.81 22.25
C ARG A 311 -1.01 -18.61 20.97
N GLU A 312 -2.11 -19.21 20.52
CA GLU A 312 -2.23 -19.90 19.25
C GLU A 312 -3.31 -19.26 18.40
N LEU A 313 -3.03 -19.11 17.12
CA LEU A 313 -3.99 -18.62 16.15
C LEU A 313 -4.71 -19.82 15.54
N TRP A 314 -5.92 -20.10 16.01
CA TRP A 314 -6.73 -21.21 15.52
C TRP A 314 -7.50 -20.77 14.28
N ALA A 315 -7.58 -21.62 13.26
CA ALA A 315 -8.22 -21.29 11.99
C ALA A 315 -9.62 -21.88 11.91
N LEU A 316 -10.52 -21.17 11.25
CA LEU A 316 -11.89 -21.60 11.01
C LEU A 316 -11.92 -22.68 9.91
N ASN A 317 -12.52 -23.82 10.20
CA ASN A 317 -12.91 -24.78 9.18
C ASN A 317 -14.08 -24.21 8.37
N LEU A 318 -13.88 -24.01 7.06
CA LEU A 318 -14.86 -23.34 6.19
C LEU A 318 -16.15 -24.14 5.97
N GLU A 319 -16.14 -25.46 6.24
CA GLU A 319 -17.30 -26.34 6.09
C GLU A 319 -18.08 -26.50 7.41
N THR A 320 -17.38 -26.83 8.50
CA THR A 320 -18.03 -27.13 9.80
C THR A 320 -18.27 -25.88 10.64
N LEU A 321 -17.51 -24.80 10.40
CA LEU A 321 -17.43 -23.59 11.22
C LEU A 321 -16.88 -23.81 12.64
N ASP A 322 -16.17 -24.92 12.86
CA ASP A 322 -15.37 -25.13 14.07
C ASP A 322 -13.98 -24.53 13.90
N TYR A 323 -13.39 -24.06 15.01
CA TYR A 323 -11.99 -23.63 15.01
C TYR A 323 -11.07 -24.81 15.30
N GLU A 324 -10.07 -24.98 14.46
CA GLU A 324 -9.07 -26.05 14.51
C GLU A 324 -7.71 -25.52 15.00
N PRO A 325 -6.94 -26.34 15.73
CA PRO A 325 -5.60 -25.94 16.18
C PRO A 325 -4.69 -25.64 14.99
N PRO A 326 -3.75 -24.69 15.12
CA PRO A 326 -2.89 -24.27 14.02
C PRO A 326 -2.13 -25.46 13.45
N THR A 327 -2.21 -25.60 12.13
CA THR A 327 -1.43 -26.55 11.36
C THR A 327 -0.26 -25.84 10.69
N ALA A 328 0.75 -26.59 10.27
CA ALA A 328 1.80 -26.07 9.41
C ALA A 328 1.62 -26.70 8.03
N PRO A 329 0.80 -26.11 7.12
CA PRO A 329 0.57 -26.66 5.80
C PRO A 329 1.88 -27.01 5.09
N ARG A 330 1.93 -28.20 4.48
CA ARG A 330 3.10 -28.67 3.74
C ARG A 330 2.69 -29.09 2.34
N PHE A 331 3.36 -28.51 1.37
CA PHE A 331 3.24 -28.84 -0.04
C PHE A 331 4.62 -29.18 -0.58
N GLU A 332 4.68 -30.10 -1.53
CA GLU A 332 5.94 -30.55 -2.11
C GLU A 332 6.58 -29.40 -2.90
N SER A 333 5.81 -28.74 -3.76
CA SER A 333 6.23 -27.60 -4.58
C SER A 333 6.79 -26.45 -3.73
N VAL A 334 6.10 -26.12 -2.64
CA VAL A 334 6.54 -25.08 -1.68
C VAL A 334 7.85 -25.48 -1.01
N GLY A 335 7.99 -26.75 -0.60
CA GLY A 335 9.23 -27.26 -0.02
C GLY A 335 10.44 -27.13 -0.95
N GLN A 336 10.22 -27.37 -2.25
CA GLN A 336 11.23 -27.31 -3.30
C GLN A 336 11.63 -25.86 -3.64
N TYR A 337 10.66 -24.96 -3.82
CA TYR A 337 10.91 -23.67 -4.48
C TYR A 337 10.86 -22.43 -3.57
N ARG A 338 10.41 -22.52 -2.31
CA ARG A 338 10.29 -21.34 -1.42
C ARG A 338 11.60 -20.56 -1.15
N LYS A 339 12.75 -21.17 -1.44
CA LYS A 339 14.09 -20.57 -1.27
C LYS A 339 14.66 -19.96 -2.55
N VAL A 340 13.94 -20.02 -3.66
CA VAL A 340 14.33 -19.32 -4.89
C VAL A 340 14.15 -17.83 -4.63
N GLU A 341 15.25 -17.08 -4.65
CA GLU A 341 15.26 -15.65 -4.30
C GLU A 341 14.57 -14.77 -5.36
N PRO A 342 14.83 -14.91 -6.68
CA PRO A 342 14.11 -14.14 -7.68
C PRO A 342 12.62 -14.49 -7.66
N LEU A 343 11.78 -13.56 -7.20
CA LEU A 343 10.36 -13.80 -6.98
C LEU A 343 9.65 -14.30 -8.24
N GLY A 344 9.92 -13.67 -9.38
CA GLY A 344 9.33 -14.07 -10.66
C GLY A 344 9.66 -15.51 -11.05
N GLU A 345 10.91 -15.94 -10.85
CA GLU A 345 11.32 -17.33 -11.09
C GLU A 345 10.66 -18.29 -10.09
N ARG A 346 10.59 -17.89 -8.81
CA ARG A 346 9.90 -18.68 -7.78
C ARG A 346 8.42 -18.90 -8.12
N ILE A 347 7.70 -17.84 -8.50
CA ILE A 347 6.30 -17.93 -8.93
C ILE A 347 6.17 -18.86 -10.14
N ARG A 348 7.02 -18.69 -11.16
CA ARG A 348 7.03 -19.54 -12.36
C ARG A 348 7.20 -21.02 -12.00
N LEU A 349 8.20 -21.36 -11.19
CA LEU A 349 8.46 -22.74 -10.76
C LEU A 349 7.32 -23.33 -9.94
N LEU A 350 6.72 -22.55 -9.05
CA LEU A 350 5.55 -22.97 -8.27
C LEU A 350 4.33 -23.26 -9.15
N MET A 351 4.08 -22.42 -10.17
CA MET A 351 2.95 -22.60 -11.10
C MET A 351 3.11 -23.80 -12.05
N HIS A 352 4.33 -24.27 -12.30
CA HIS A 352 4.61 -25.44 -13.15
C HIS A 352 4.73 -26.75 -12.39
N ALA A 353 4.67 -26.73 -11.06
CA ALA A 353 4.66 -27.95 -10.27
C ALA A 353 3.31 -28.68 -10.38
N ASP A 354 3.26 -29.92 -9.91
CA ASP A 354 2.09 -30.79 -10.02
C ASP A 354 1.59 -31.21 -8.63
N ASP A 355 1.22 -30.22 -7.82
CA ASP A 355 0.52 -30.44 -6.57
C ASP A 355 -0.62 -29.44 -6.37
N ARG A 356 -1.42 -29.65 -5.34
CA ARG A 356 -2.60 -28.82 -5.04
C ARG A 356 -2.24 -27.35 -4.80
N ALA A 357 -1.07 -27.05 -4.23
CA ALA A 357 -0.58 -25.68 -4.09
C ALA A 357 -0.28 -25.05 -5.45
N ALA A 358 0.38 -25.79 -6.34
CA ALA A 358 0.64 -25.36 -7.71
C ALA A 358 -0.65 -25.06 -8.47
N GLN A 359 -1.66 -25.94 -8.36
CA GLN A 359 -2.98 -25.73 -8.98
C GLN A 359 -3.67 -24.46 -8.47
N PHE A 360 -3.71 -24.26 -7.15
CA PHE A 360 -4.25 -23.03 -6.56
C PHE A 360 -3.51 -21.79 -7.06
N LEU A 361 -2.17 -21.80 -6.99
CA LEU A 361 -1.34 -20.68 -7.41
C LEU A 361 -1.50 -20.39 -8.90
N TRP A 362 -1.63 -21.42 -9.74
CA TRP A 362 -1.86 -21.27 -11.17
C TRP A 362 -3.19 -20.58 -11.45
N HIS A 363 -4.30 -21.06 -10.88
CA HIS A 363 -5.62 -20.45 -11.07
C HIS A 363 -5.72 -19.04 -10.49
N HIS A 364 -5.10 -18.80 -9.32
CA HIS A 364 -5.01 -17.49 -8.70
C HIS A 364 -4.29 -16.47 -9.60
N HIS A 365 -3.13 -16.84 -10.15
CA HIS A 365 -2.39 -15.95 -11.05
C HIS A 365 -3.07 -15.83 -12.42
N ALA A 366 -3.59 -16.91 -13.00
CA ALA A 366 -4.29 -16.86 -14.28
C ALA A 366 -5.47 -15.88 -14.22
N PHE A 367 -6.29 -15.94 -13.16
CA PHE A 367 -7.34 -14.96 -12.92
C PHE A 367 -6.77 -13.55 -12.74
N TYR A 368 -5.77 -13.38 -11.86
CA TYR A 368 -5.20 -12.06 -11.54
C TYR A 368 -4.65 -11.33 -12.77
N LEU A 369 -3.85 -12.03 -13.57
CA LEU A 369 -3.16 -11.48 -14.72
C LEU A 369 -4.13 -11.21 -15.88
N ALA A 370 -5.02 -12.16 -16.18
CA ALA A 370 -6.06 -11.96 -17.17
C ALA A 370 -6.98 -10.80 -16.79
N TYR A 371 -7.43 -10.74 -15.52
CA TYR A 371 -8.23 -9.64 -15.01
C TYR A 371 -7.50 -8.30 -15.15
N ALA A 372 -6.22 -8.24 -14.78
CA ALA A 372 -5.42 -7.03 -14.89
C ALA A 372 -5.35 -6.48 -16.31
N SER A 373 -5.14 -7.34 -17.32
CA SER A 373 -5.12 -6.89 -18.72
C SER A 373 -6.43 -6.24 -19.16
N ARG A 374 -7.57 -6.73 -18.68
CA ARG A 374 -8.90 -6.25 -19.06
C ARG A 374 -9.28 -4.94 -18.37
N ARG A 375 -8.60 -4.62 -17.28
CA ARG A 375 -8.77 -3.36 -16.55
C ARG A 375 -8.01 -2.19 -17.20
N VAL A 376 -7.17 -2.46 -18.21
CA VAL A 376 -6.55 -1.42 -19.04
C VAL A 376 -7.21 -1.43 -20.43
N PRO A 377 -7.81 -0.32 -20.91
CA PRO A 377 -7.80 1.02 -20.31
C PRO A 377 -9.00 1.33 -19.37
N GLU A 378 -9.84 0.35 -19.00
CA GLU A 378 -11.11 0.58 -18.28
C GLU A 378 -10.99 1.46 -17.03
N ILE A 379 -10.11 1.10 -16.09
CA ILE A 379 -9.99 1.78 -14.79
C ILE A 379 -8.75 2.71 -14.73
N THR A 380 -7.82 2.55 -15.68
CA THR A 380 -6.64 3.40 -15.83
C THR A 380 -6.02 3.22 -17.22
N GLU A 381 -5.30 4.23 -17.70
CA GLU A 381 -4.65 4.21 -19.03
C GLU A 381 -3.30 3.47 -19.05
N SER A 382 -2.76 3.11 -17.88
CA SER A 382 -1.39 2.62 -17.76
C SER A 382 -1.31 1.35 -16.91
N ILE A 383 -0.64 0.34 -17.45
CA ILE A 383 -0.30 -0.88 -16.72
C ILE A 383 0.53 -0.58 -15.47
N VAL A 384 1.35 0.48 -15.53
CA VAL A 384 2.22 0.92 -14.44
C VAL A 384 1.42 1.38 -13.23
N ASN A 385 0.25 2.01 -13.46
CA ASN A 385 -0.64 2.41 -12.36
C ASN A 385 -1.24 1.19 -11.66
N ILE A 386 -1.53 0.10 -12.40
CA ILE A 386 -2.02 -1.14 -11.80
C ILE A 386 -0.92 -1.77 -10.96
N ASP A 387 0.28 -1.95 -11.50
CA ASP A 387 1.40 -2.53 -10.74
C ASP A 387 1.72 -1.71 -9.49
N ARG A 388 1.87 -0.39 -9.64
CA ARG A 388 2.11 0.53 -8.52
C ARG A 388 0.99 0.52 -7.49
N ALA A 389 -0.28 0.41 -7.90
CA ALA A 389 -1.36 0.31 -6.92
C ALA A 389 -1.23 -0.94 -6.04
N GLN A 390 -0.77 -2.06 -6.62
CA GLN A 390 -0.59 -3.31 -5.89
C GLN A 390 0.67 -3.26 -5.00
N THR A 391 1.79 -2.74 -5.52
CA THR A 391 3.05 -2.66 -4.77
C THR A 391 3.01 -1.59 -3.67
N TRP A 392 2.42 -0.42 -3.94
CA TRP A 392 2.39 0.69 -2.97
C TRP A 392 1.18 0.66 -2.04
N GLY A 393 0.05 0.10 -2.48
CA GLY A 393 -1.19 0.06 -1.71
C GLY A 393 -1.36 -1.22 -0.88
N PHE A 394 -0.81 -2.34 -1.36
CA PHE A 394 -0.93 -3.65 -0.72
C PHE A 394 0.41 -4.31 -0.41
N SER A 395 1.51 -3.58 -0.62
CA SER A 395 2.88 -4.03 -0.30
C SER A 395 3.22 -5.37 -0.97
N HIS A 396 2.74 -5.58 -2.19
CA HIS A 396 3.24 -6.64 -3.06
C HIS A 396 4.66 -6.30 -3.52
N GLU A 397 5.53 -7.30 -3.63
CA GLU A 397 6.88 -7.14 -4.18
C GLU A 397 6.86 -6.92 -5.70
N MET A 398 5.88 -7.49 -6.41
CA MET A 398 5.68 -7.31 -7.86
C MET A 398 4.21 -7.07 -8.18
N GLY A 399 3.95 -6.20 -9.16
CA GLY A 399 2.64 -6.00 -9.76
C GLY A 399 2.25 -7.12 -10.75
N PRO A 400 0.97 -7.20 -11.17
CA PRO A 400 0.53 -8.24 -12.09
C PRO A 400 1.30 -8.25 -13.42
N PHE A 401 1.57 -7.11 -14.04
CA PHE A 401 2.25 -7.12 -15.34
C PHE A 401 3.75 -7.49 -15.20
N GLU A 402 4.39 -7.11 -14.10
CA GLU A 402 5.74 -7.58 -13.76
C GLU A 402 5.78 -9.11 -13.53
N ILE A 403 4.79 -9.65 -12.81
CA ILE A 403 4.67 -11.10 -12.60
C ILE A 403 4.47 -11.79 -13.95
N TRP A 404 3.59 -11.25 -14.80
CA TRP A 404 3.30 -11.86 -16.09
C TRP A 404 4.52 -11.88 -17.01
N ASP A 405 5.30 -10.80 -17.04
CA ASP A 405 6.59 -10.78 -17.75
C ASP A 405 7.54 -11.87 -17.24
N ALA A 406 7.60 -12.08 -15.93
CA ALA A 406 8.50 -13.07 -15.34
C ALA A 406 8.10 -14.53 -15.58
N ILE A 407 6.80 -14.82 -15.73
CA ILE A 407 6.31 -16.18 -16.01
C ILE A 407 6.17 -16.48 -17.50
N GLY A 408 6.30 -15.47 -18.37
CA GLY A 408 6.21 -15.60 -19.83
C GLY A 408 4.82 -15.28 -20.37
N VAL A 409 4.67 -14.14 -21.07
CA VAL A 409 3.37 -13.66 -21.57
C VAL A 409 2.83 -14.54 -22.69
N GLU A 410 3.61 -14.76 -23.75
CA GLU A 410 3.19 -15.50 -24.94
C GLU A 410 2.77 -16.95 -24.60
N GLU A 411 3.53 -17.63 -23.75
CA GLU A 411 3.30 -19.03 -23.38
C GLU A 411 2.03 -19.23 -22.54
N THR A 412 1.65 -18.23 -21.74
CA THR A 412 0.56 -18.34 -20.77
C THR A 412 -0.80 -17.92 -21.31
N ILE A 413 -0.86 -17.04 -22.33
CA ILE A 413 -2.13 -16.63 -22.98
C ILE A 413 -3.04 -17.81 -23.35
N PRO A 414 -2.59 -18.82 -24.13
CA PRO A 414 -3.47 -19.92 -24.52
C PRO A 414 -3.91 -20.78 -23.33
N GLN A 415 -3.07 -20.87 -22.28
CA GLN A 415 -3.38 -21.63 -21.08
C GLN A 415 -4.46 -20.93 -20.26
N PHE A 416 -4.38 -19.61 -20.12
CA PHE A 416 -5.38 -18.80 -19.43
C PHE A 416 -6.73 -18.85 -20.15
N GLU A 417 -6.73 -18.68 -21.48
CA GLU A 417 -7.96 -18.76 -22.28
C GLU A 417 -8.60 -20.16 -22.19
N ALA A 418 -7.81 -21.23 -22.24
CA ALA A 418 -8.30 -22.60 -22.13
C ALA A 418 -8.95 -22.90 -20.76
N ALA A 419 -8.50 -22.24 -19.69
CA ALA A 419 -9.09 -22.38 -18.35
C ALA A 419 -10.22 -21.38 -18.05
N GLY A 420 -10.68 -20.62 -19.04
CA GLY A 420 -11.78 -19.68 -18.85
C GLY A 420 -11.38 -18.33 -18.23
N TYR A 421 -10.09 -17.97 -18.29
CA TYR A 421 -9.58 -16.65 -17.91
C TYR A 421 -9.21 -15.87 -19.18
N PRO A 422 -10.21 -15.26 -19.87
CA PRO A 422 -9.96 -14.56 -21.12
C PRO A 422 -9.02 -13.37 -20.91
N VAL A 423 -8.00 -13.29 -21.76
CA VAL A 423 -7.02 -12.20 -21.79
C VAL A 423 -7.55 -11.06 -22.68
N ALA A 424 -7.20 -9.82 -22.34
CA ALA A 424 -7.58 -8.67 -23.18
C ALA A 424 -6.97 -8.75 -24.58
N GLU A 425 -7.74 -8.35 -25.59
CA GLU A 425 -7.33 -8.46 -27.00
C GLU A 425 -6.03 -7.70 -27.29
N TRP A 426 -5.81 -6.55 -26.65
CA TRP A 426 -4.61 -5.75 -26.86
C TRP A 426 -3.32 -6.47 -26.43
N VAL A 427 -3.38 -7.43 -25.51
CA VAL A 427 -2.22 -8.25 -25.12
C VAL A 427 -1.87 -9.24 -26.23
N LYS A 428 -2.88 -9.83 -26.86
CA LYS A 428 -2.69 -10.72 -28.02
C LYS A 428 -2.13 -9.95 -29.21
N GLU A 429 -2.65 -8.74 -29.46
CA GLU A 429 -2.10 -7.83 -30.48
C GLU A 429 -0.66 -7.42 -30.17
N MET A 430 -0.32 -7.17 -28.89
CA MET A 430 1.02 -6.80 -28.44
C MET A 430 2.04 -7.89 -28.79
N VAL A 431 1.75 -9.13 -28.39
CA VAL A 431 2.62 -10.29 -28.67
C VAL A 431 2.70 -10.58 -30.17
N ALA A 432 1.58 -10.58 -30.88
CA ALA A 432 1.56 -10.76 -32.34
C ALA A 432 2.33 -9.66 -33.09
N GLY A 433 2.42 -8.46 -32.51
CA GLY A 433 3.23 -7.35 -32.99
C GLY A 433 4.72 -7.44 -32.67
N GLY A 434 5.20 -8.55 -32.12
CA GLY A 434 6.61 -8.78 -31.79
C GLY A 434 7.06 -8.15 -30.47
N ASN A 435 6.13 -7.82 -29.57
CA ASN A 435 6.42 -7.27 -28.23
C ASN A 435 6.09 -8.34 -27.19
N PRO A 436 7.04 -9.22 -26.80
CA PRO A 436 6.76 -10.39 -25.96
C PRO A 436 6.57 -10.06 -24.47
N THR A 437 6.87 -8.83 -24.05
CA THR A 437 6.80 -8.38 -22.65
C THR A 437 6.07 -7.04 -22.52
N PHE A 438 5.46 -6.81 -21.37
CA PHE A 438 4.85 -5.54 -21.01
C PHE A 438 5.88 -4.45 -20.73
N TYR A 439 6.99 -4.80 -20.08
CA TYR A 439 8.08 -3.87 -19.78
C TYR A 439 9.25 -4.03 -20.74
N ARG A 440 9.81 -2.90 -21.18
CA ARG A 440 11.07 -2.85 -21.92
C ARG A 440 12.20 -2.58 -20.95
N ARG A 441 13.18 -3.47 -20.95
CA ARG A 441 14.39 -3.35 -20.12
C ARG A 441 15.61 -2.98 -20.96
N GLU A 442 16.51 -2.22 -20.37
CA GLU A 442 17.84 -1.93 -20.91
C GLU A 442 18.78 -3.12 -20.70
N GLU A 443 19.98 -3.08 -21.31
CA GLU A 443 21.00 -4.13 -21.16
C GLU A 443 21.44 -4.32 -19.69
N ASN A 444 21.36 -3.26 -18.88
CA ASN A 444 21.65 -3.27 -17.45
C ASN A 444 20.49 -3.81 -16.58
N GLY A 445 19.37 -4.25 -17.18
CA GLY A 445 18.20 -4.79 -16.50
C GLY A 445 17.14 -3.76 -16.08
N LEU A 446 17.45 -2.47 -16.12
CA LEU A 446 16.53 -1.40 -15.71
C LEU A 446 15.35 -1.28 -16.67
N VAL A 447 14.16 -1.04 -16.11
CA VAL A 447 12.97 -0.76 -16.91
C VAL A 447 13.07 0.65 -17.50
N SER A 448 13.13 0.74 -18.83
CA SER A 448 13.15 2.00 -19.58
C SER A 448 11.78 2.42 -20.10
N GLY A 449 10.83 1.49 -20.17
CA GLY A 449 9.53 1.74 -20.76
C GLY A 449 8.55 0.61 -20.55
N TYR A 450 7.31 0.86 -20.96
CA TYR A 450 6.22 -0.11 -20.90
C TYR A 450 5.35 -0.02 -22.15
N TYR A 451 4.71 -1.12 -22.52
CA TYR A 451 3.81 -1.17 -23.66
C TYR A 451 2.51 -0.45 -23.32
N SER A 452 2.17 0.57 -24.10
CA SER A 452 0.90 1.29 -23.94
C SER A 452 -0.11 0.79 -24.96
N PRO A 453 -1.23 0.18 -24.53
CA PRO A 453 -2.27 -0.27 -25.47
C PRO A 453 -2.96 0.91 -26.18
N ALA A 454 -2.96 2.10 -25.58
CA ALA A 454 -3.55 3.30 -26.19
C ALA A 454 -2.81 3.76 -27.46
N VAL A 455 -1.48 3.64 -27.48
CA VAL A 455 -0.64 4.02 -28.64
C VAL A 455 -0.02 2.82 -29.38
N LYS A 456 -0.29 1.59 -28.93
CA LYS A 456 0.18 0.32 -29.50
C LYS A 456 1.69 0.22 -29.72
N ARG A 457 2.46 0.70 -28.74
CA ARG A 457 3.94 0.66 -28.72
C ARG A 457 4.49 0.84 -27.31
N TYR A 458 5.78 0.54 -27.13
CA TYR A 458 6.50 0.94 -25.93
C TYR A 458 6.60 2.46 -25.82
N VAL A 459 6.25 2.99 -24.64
CA VAL A 459 6.45 4.38 -24.24
C VAL A 459 7.48 4.42 -23.10
N ALA A 460 8.14 5.57 -22.93
CA ALA A 460 9.11 5.75 -21.86
C ALA A 460 8.42 5.66 -20.49
N LEU A 461 9.08 5.01 -19.53
CA LEU A 461 8.67 5.04 -18.14
C LEU A 461 9.21 6.34 -17.53
N GLU A 462 8.33 7.30 -17.25
CA GLU A 462 8.71 8.51 -16.54
C GLU A 462 9.16 8.15 -15.12
N LYS A 463 10.43 8.41 -14.83
CA LYS A 463 11.02 8.31 -13.50
C LYS A 463 11.18 9.72 -12.94
N ASP A 464 10.86 9.92 -11.67
CA ASP A 464 11.19 11.15 -10.97
C ASP A 464 12.70 11.17 -10.73
N PRO A 465 13.46 12.15 -11.27
CA PRO A 465 14.91 12.20 -11.11
C PRO A 465 15.35 12.38 -9.64
N ARG A 466 14.44 12.76 -8.74
CA ARG A 466 14.68 12.87 -7.29
C ARG A 466 14.61 11.51 -6.59
N VAL A 467 14.03 10.49 -7.23
CA VAL A 467 13.94 9.13 -6.69
C VAL A 467 15.17 8.36 -7.11
N LEU A 468 16.03 8.05 -6.14
CA LEU A 468 17.23 7.26 -6.32
C LEU A 468 17.05 5.93 -5.58
N THR A 469 17.33 4.83 -6.27
CA THR A 469 17.37 3.48 -5.66
C THR A 469 18.78 2.91 -5.80
N VAL A 470 19.15 2.04 -4.87
CA VAL A 470 20.44 1.36 -4.93
C VAL A 470 20.54 0.45 -6.15
N GLU A 471 19.43 -0.18 -6.55
CA GLU A 471 19.34 -0.92 -7.80
C GLU A 471 19.73 -0.05 -9.02
N ASP A 472 19.15 1.15 -9.15
CA ASP A 472 19.44 2.08 -10.25
C ASP A 472 20.90 2.54 -10.23
N LEU A 473 21.45 2.84 -9.04
CA LEU A 473 22.86 3.24 -8.88
C LEU A 473 23.82 2.12 -9.30
N ARG A 474 23.56 0.90 -8.84
CA ARG A 474 24.36 -0.28 -9.18
C ARG A 474 24.34 -0.58 -10.67
N ALA A 475 23.15 -0.57 -11.28
CA ALA A 475 22.98 -0.80 -12.71
C ALA A 475 23.68 0.27 -13.58
N ARG A 476 23.86 1.48 -13.05
CA ARG A 476 24.60 2.58 -13.69
C ARG A 476 26.09 2.61 -13.37
N GLY A 477 26.61 1.61 -12.64
CA GLY A 477 28.02 1.52 -12.30
C GLY A 477 28.49 2.61 -11.33
N LYS A 478 27.61 3.06 -10.42
CA LYS A 478 27.93 4.08 -9.41
C LYS A 478 28.56 3.53 -8.12
N GLU A 479 28.78 2.22 -8.05
CA GLU A 479 29.40 1.58 -6.88
C GLU A 479 30.91 1.94 -6.81
N ILE A 480 31.34 2.43 -5.66
CA ILE A 480 32.72 2.86 -5.38
C ILE A 480 33.48 1.78 -4.60
N ALA A 481 32.83 1.24 -3.57
CA ALA A 481 33.38 0.22 -2.69
C ALA A 481 32.27 -0.72 -2.21
N ARG A 482 32.62 -1.98 -1.92
CA ARG A 482 31.67 -3.01 -1.45
C ARG A 482 32.38 -4.08 -0.64
N ASN A 483 31.70 -4.60 0.37
CA ASN A 483 32.04 -5.88 1.01
C ASN A 483 30.78 -6.74 1.24
N GLY A 484 30.81 -7.68 2.19
CA GLY A 484 29.68 -8.58 2.47
C GLY A 484 28.47 -7.93 3.13
N SER A 485 28.64 -6.74 3.73
CA SER A 485 27.63 -6.13 4.60
C SER A 485 27.26 -4.69 4.26
N ALA A 486 28.10 -4.00 3.47
CA ALA A 486 27.82 -2.63 3.04
C ALA A 486 28.48 -2.28 1.70
N SER A 487 27.98 -1.21 1.06
CA SER A 487 28.56 -0.63 -0.16
C SER A 487 28.62 0.90 -0.04
N ILE A 488 29.44 1.53 -0.88
CA ILE A 488 29.48 2.97 -1.09
C ILE A 488 29.10 3.26 -2.54
N PHE A 489 28.15 4.16 -2.77
CA PHE A 489 27.78 4.64 -4.11
C PHE A 489 27.98 6.15 -4.25
N ASP A 490 28.30 6.59 -5.46
CA ASP A 490 28.23 8.00 -5.86
C ASP A 490 26.77 8.36 -6.25
N LEU A 491 26.10 9.19 -5.44
CA LEU A 491 24.77 9.68 -5.75
C LEU A 491 24.77 10.81 -6.80
N GLY A 492 25.94 11.39 -7.09
CA GLY A 492 26.08 12.66 -7.79
C GLY A 492 26.10 13.84 -6.82
N ASP A 493 26.30 15.05 -7.37
CA ASP A 493 26.28 16.33 -6.64
C ASP A 493 27.19 16.39 -5.40
N GLY A 494 28.30 15.63 -5.41
CA GLY A 494 29.22 15.57 -4.27
C GLY A 494 28.68 14.76 -3.10
N VAL A 495 27.66 13.92 -3.27
CA VAL A 495 27.06 13.12 -2.21
C VAL A 495 27.34 11.62 -2.38
N ALA A 496 27.81 10.97 -1.33
CA ALA A 496 27.95 9.52 -1.28
C ALA A 496 26.78 8.85 -0.56
N LEU A 497 26.46 7.61 -0.91
CA LEU A 497 25.58 6.73 -0.17
C LEU A 497 26.37 5.59 0.45
N TRP A 498 26.28 5.43 1.77
CA TRP A 498 26.66 4.21 2.48
C TRP A 498 25.44 3.29 2.58
N GLU A 499 25.39 2.29 1.70
CA GLU A 499 24.35 1.26 1.63
C GLU A 499 24.59 0.21 2.73
N PHE A 500 23.57 -0.09 3.54
CA PHE A 500 23.57 -1.28 4.41
C PHE A 500 22.90 -2.45 3.68
N HIS A 501 23.55 -3.61 3.64
CA HIS A 501 22.97 -4.82 3.05
C HIS A 501 23.38 -6.13 3.74
N SER A 502 23.92 -6.05 4.96
CA SER A 502 24.09 -7.21 5.83
C SER A 502 22.74 -7.88 6.12
N LYS A 503 22.75 -9.09 6.67
CA LYS A 503 21.51 -9.81 6.97
C LYS A 503 20.63 -9.00 7.93
N GLN A 504 19.46 -8.55 7.46
CA GLN A 504 18.55 -7.65 8.20
C GLN A 504 19.17 -6.29 8.57
N ASN A 505 20.19 -5.86 7.82
CA ASN A 505 20.93 -4.62 8.04
C ASN A 505 21.49 -4.51 9.47
N THR A 506 21.95 -5.63 10.04
CA THR A 506 22.66 -5.67 11.33
C THR A 506 24.01 -4.99 11.24
N ILE A 507 24.40 -4.28 12.30
CA ILE A 507 25.74 -3.70 12.43
C ILE A 507 26.73 -4.80 12.81
N ASP A 508 27.65 -5.10 11.90
CA ASP A 508 28.76 -6.05 12.05
C ASP A 508 30.09 -5.40 11.65
N ASP A 509 31.19 -6.15 11.75
CA ASP A 509 32.54 -5.63 11.50
C ASP A 509 32.72 -5.14 10.06
N ASP A 510 32.14 -5.85 9.08
CA ASP A 510 32.19 -5.50 7.66
C ASP A 510 31.47 -4.17 7.41
N LEU A 511 30.29 -3.98 8.02
CA LEU A 511 29.56 -2.72 7.92
C LEU A 511 30.36 -1.56 8.54
N ILE A 512 30.96 -1.77 9.72
CA ILE A 512 31.79 -0.77 10.41
C ILE A 512 33.01 -0.39 9.56
N GLN A 513 33.65 -1.36 8.90
CA GLN A 513 34.79 -1.13 8.03
C GLN A 513 34.45 -0.20 6.86
N ILE A 514 33.34 -0.46 6.14
CA ILE A 514 32.89 0.42 5.05
C ILE A 514 32.50 1.79 5.59
N GLY A 515 31.89 1.85 6.78
CA GLY A 515 31.57 3.12 7.44
C GLY A 515 32.79 4.00 7.67
N HIS A 516 33.90 3.44 8.15
CA HIS A 516 35.15 4.17 8.29
C HIS A 516 35.69 4.66 6.93
N GLN A 517 35.65 3.83 5.89
CA GLN A 517 36.05 4.24 4.54
C GLN A 517 35.19 5.38 4.01
N ALA A 518 33.87 5.34 4.24
CA ALA A 518 32.94 6.39 3.83
C ALA A 518 33.26 7.72 4.54
N VAL A 519 33.56 7.69 5.84
CA VAL A 519 33.97 8.88 6.60
C VAL A 519 35.32 9.42 6.13
N GLU A 520 36.30 8.55 5.82
CA GLU A 520 37.58 8.98 5.26
C GLU A 520 37.42 9.71 3.93
N MET A 521 36.48 9.27 3.07
CA MET A 521 36.18 9.95 1.81
C MET A 521 35.66 11.39 2.03
N LEU A 522 34.91 11.64 3.10
CA LEU A 522 34.49 13.00 3.49
C LEU A 522 35.67 13.84 3.95
N HIS A 523 36.54 13.28 4.81
CA HIS A 523 37.73 14.00 5.31
C HIS A 523 38.74 14.37 4.22
N HIS A 524 38.73 13.65 3.10
CA HIS A 524 39.60 13.88 1.95
C HIS A 524 38.95 14.71 0.84
N ASP A 525 37.83 15.40 1.14
CA ASP A 525 37.09 16.24 0.19
C ASP A 525 36.70 15.51 -1.11
N GLN A 526 36.51 14.18 -1.06
CA GLN A 526 36.00 13.42 -2.21
C GLN A 526 34.49 13.58 -2.35
N PHE A 527 33.79 13.78 -1.22
CA PHE A 527 32.36 14.02 -1.13
C PHE A 527 32.09 15.10 -0.07
N ASP A 528 31.09 15.94 -0.32
CA ASP A 528 30.60 17.00 0.56
C ASP A 528 29.62 16.46 1.62
N ALA A 529 28.95 15.34 1.34
CA ALA A 529 27.95 14.76 2.23
C ALA A 529 27.87 13.23 2.10
N LEU A 530 27.39 12.60 3.17
CA LEU A 530 27.13 11.16 3.24
C LEU A 530 25.68 10.89 3.63
N VAL A 531 25.00 10.11 2.81
CA VAL A 531 23.69 9.53 3.13
C VAL A 531 23.92 8.11 3.63
N VAL A 532 23.25 7.73 4.71
CA VAL A 532 23.21 6.35 5.21
C VAL A 532 21.83 5.78 4.92
N GLY A 533 21.73 4.68 4.18
CA GLY A 533 20.44 4.18 3.72
C GLY A 533 20.51 2.81 3.06
N ASN A 534 19.37 2.32 2.57
CA ASN A 534 19.23 1.12 1.74
C ASN A 534 17.80 1.03 1.17
N ASP A 535 17.59 0.15 0.19
CA ASP A 535 16.27 -0.12 -0.41
C ASP A 535 15.43 -1.15 0.40
N GLY A 536 15.95 -1.62 1.54
CA GLY A 536 15.31 -2.68 2.34
C GLY A 536 14.16 -2.21 3.21
N GLU A 537 13.31 -3.15 3.63
CA GLU A 537 12.14 -2.90 4.52
C GLU A 537 12.53 -2.24 5.85
N ARG A 538 13.75 -2.47 6.32
CA ARG A 538 14.25 -2.00 7.61
C ARG A 538 15.52 -1.22 7.42
N PHE A 539 15.63 -0.06 8.05
CA PHE A 539 16.90 0.67 8.09
C PHE A 539 18.02 -0.18 8.72
N SER A 540 17.81 -0.66 9.95
CA SER A 540 18.70 -1.59 10.68
C SER A 540 17.96 -2.20 11.87
N ILE A 541 18.27 -3.45 12.23
CA ILE A 541 17.81 -4.05 13.51
C ILE A 541 18.83 -3.87 14.65
N GLY A 542 19.88 -3.08 14.44
CA GLY A 542 20.91 -2.77 15.41
C GLY A 542 22.10 -3.73 15.40
N PHE A 543 22.83 -3.77 16.52
CA PHE A 543 24.04 -4.57 16.67
C PHE A 543 23.76 -6.07 16.60
N ASN A 544 24.68 -6.83 15.99
CA ASN A 544 24.57 -8.28 15.92
C ASN A 544 24.77 -8.95 17.30
N LEU A 545 23.69 -9.10 18.06
CA LEU A 545 23.71 -9.68 19.42
C LEU A 545 24.17 -11.14 19.46
N PHE A 546 24.03 -11.89 18.36
CA PHE A 546 24.50 -13.26 18.27
C PHE A 546 26.04 -13.30 18.34
N LEU A 547 26.71 -12.44 17.55
CA LEU A 547 28.17 -12.31 17.60
C LEU A 547 28.66 -11.86 18.98
N ALA A 548 27.95 -10.92 19.61
CA ALA A 548 28.24 -10.48 20.97
C ALA A 548 28.18 -11.64 21.97
N MET A 549 27.11 -12.44 21.91
CA MET A 549 26.90 -13.58 22.80
C MET A 549 27.96 -14.66 22.59
N MET A 550 28.35 -14.94 21.34
CA MET A 550 29.43 -15.88 21.04
C MET A 550 30.78 -15.43 21.63
N ALA A 551 31.12 -14.14 21.51
CA ALA A 551 32.34 -13.60 22.08
C ALA A 551 32.37 -13.72 23.61
N ILE A 552 31.25 -13.42 24.28
CA ILE A 552 31.08 -13.58 25.73
C ILE A 552 31.24 -15.06 26.14
N GLN A 553 30.54 -15.97 25.46
CA GLN A 553 30.60 -17.40 25.76
C GLN A 553 32.00 -18.00 25.53
N SER A 554 32.76 -17.43 24.59
CA SER A 554 34.12 -17.85 24.25
C SER A 554 35.20 -17.14 25.09
N GLY A 555 34.81 -16.27 26.04
CA GLY A 555 35.74 -15.51 26.88
C GLY A 555 36.54 -14.42 26.15
N GLN A 556 36.12 -14.02 24.96
CA GLN A 556 36.81 -13.02 24.11
C GLN A 556 36.34 -11.59 24.43
N LEU A 557 36.34 -11.21 25.71
CA LEU A 557 35.80 -9.93 26.17
C LEU A 557 36.61 -8.74 25.63
N ASP A 558 37.94 -8.84 25.62
CA ASP A 558 38.82 -7.77 25.09
C ASP A 558 38.56 -7.51 23.60
N GLN A 559 38.24 -8.55 22.82
CA GLN A 559 37.90 -8.40 21.40
C GLN A 559 36.53 -7.74 21.23
N LEU A 560 35.57 -8.06 22.10
CA LEU A 560 34.27 -7.41 22.10
C LEU A 560 34.38 -5.92 22.48
N GLU A 561 35.19 -5.59 23.48
CA GLU A 561 35.46 -4.20 23.89
C GLU A 561 36.08 -3.40 22.74
N ALA A 562 37.13 -3.93 22.09
CA ALA A 562 37.75 -3.28 20.94
C ALA A 562 36.77 -3.04 19.76
N LYS A 563 35.82 -3.96 19.53
CA LYS A 563 34.77 -3.79 18.52
C LYS A 563 33.79 -2.68 18.89
N LEU A 564 33.37 -2.63 20.16
CA LEU A 564 32.50 -1.57 20.66
C LEU A 564 33.17 -0.20 20.55
N ASP A 565 34.46 -0.11 20.88
CA ASP A 565 35.25 1.11 20.71
C ASP A 565 35.32 1.55 19.25
N THR A 566 35.53 0.60 18.33
CA THR A 566 35.57 0.89 16.88
C THR A 566 34.23 1.45 16.40
N LEU A 567 33.12 0.81 16.78
CA LEU A 567 31.77 1.29 16.45
C LEU A 567 31.48 2.67 17.07
N GLN A 568 31.87 2.87 18.33
CA GLN A 568 31.68 4.14 19.04
C GLN A 568 32.46 5.29 18.37
N ASN A 569 33.69 5.01 17.93
CA ASN A 569 34.51 5.98 17.18
C ASN A 569 33.87 6.34 15.84
N LEU A 570 33.36 5.35 15.09
CA LEU A 570 32.61 5.60 13.85
C LEU A 570 31.38 6.48 14.11
N ALA A 571 30.57 6.13 15.11
CA ALA A 571 29.38 6.90 15.48
C ALA A 571 29.71 8.34 15.91
N ASN A 572 30.84 8.55 16.58
CA ASN A 572 31.33 9.88 16.94
C ASN A 572 31.81 10.67 15.72
N ALA A 573 32.42 10.01 14.73
CA ALA A 573 32.87 10.67 13.50
C ALA A 573 31.71 11.09 12.57
N LEU A 574 30.54 10.45 12.72
CA LEU A 574 29.31 10.80 12.00
C LEU A 574 28.51 11.94 12.65
N ARG A 575 28.91 12.42 13.84
CA ARG A 575 28.30 13.56 14.54
C ARG A 575 29.05 14.84 14.22
#